data_AF-A0A7C1ZV30-F1
#
_entry.id   AF-A0A7C1ZV30-F1
#
_cell.length_a   1.000
_cell.length_b   1.000
_cell.length_c   1.000
_cell.angle_alpha   90.00
_cell.angle_beta   90.00
_cell.angle_gamma   90.00
#
_symmetry.space_group_name_H-M   'P 1'
#
loop_
_entity.id
_entity.type
_entity.pdbx_description
1 polymer ?
#
loop_
_entity_poly.entity_id
_entity_poly.type
_entity_poly.pdbx_seq_one_letter_code
_entity_poly.pdbx_strand_id
1 'polypeptide(L)'
;MLRKMLTMELTVTMVFLFLTSTVTNSTTEEETKGFSPGDILKVEYLGVDPPVVSYGEFDVAVFYMEYWSSVEGGVKIASKLFIPVGDAPSEGWPAKVWLHGFGGPGYDFWHWPFIEEDWRGRGYSAGTAFANHGIISLCPWVTGAGPSEPFATYSPLSLERNSGCAYDAFRALKNLPKYFEEHKEVAENVDVDVEIDYDRLIMSTNCISSPTLIYFASQLDENKDVKIRCLVADTFLPSVAYLSHYIVPYSLECNGLTASAS
;
A
#
# COMPACT_ATOMS: atom_id res chain seq x y z
N MET A 1 -36.17 -50.17 22.37
CA MET A 1 -37.02 -50.21 21.16
C MET A 1 -37.03 -48.82 20.54
N LEU A 2 -37.04 -48.78 19.22
CA LEU A 2 -36.46 -47.80 18.31
C LEU A 2 -36.88 -46.31 18.42
N ARG A 3 -35.88 -45.47 18.12
CA ARG A 3 -35.97 -44.14 17.49
C ARG A 3 -36.99 -44.11 16.35
N LYS A 4 -37.76 -43.03 16.24
CA LYS A 4 -38.26 -42.54 14.95
C LYS A 4 -37.88 -41.07 14.79
N MET A 5 -36.82 -40.88 14.01
CA MET A 5 -36.44 -39.63 13.37
C MET A 5 -37.54 -39.23 12.38
N LEU A 6 -38.05 -38.01 12.51
CA LEU A 6 -38.76 -37.32 11.44
C LEU A 6 -37.71 -36.58 10.62
N THR A 7 -37.29 -37.21 9.52
CA THR A 7 -36.62 -36.55 8.40
C THR A 7 -37.69 -35.80 7.62
N MET A 8 -37.73 -34.48 7.73
CA MET A 8 -38.37 -33.63 6.75
C MET A 8 -37.28 -33.24 5.75
N GLU A 9 -37.35 -33.82 4.56
CA GLU A 9 -36.51 -33.47 3.43
C GLU A 9 -36.80 -32.03 3.03
N LEU A 10 -35.85 -31.13 3.28
CA LEU A 10 -35.86 -29.79 2.72
C LEU A 10 -35.26 -29.89 1.31
N THR A 11 -36.12 -30.03 0.32
CA THR A 11 -35.74 -29.91 -1.09
C THR A 11 -35.36 -28.46 -1.36
N VAL A 12 -34.07 -28.13 -1.22
CA VAL A 12 -33.54 -26.84 -1.65
C VAL A 12 -33.41 -26.89 -3.17
N THR A 13 -34.42 -26.36 -3.86
CA THR A 13 -34.33 -26.07 -5.29
C THR A 13 -33.31 -24.94 -5.47
N MET A 14 -32.08 -25.31 -5.80
CA MET A 14 -31.00 -24.41 -6.14
C MET A 14 -31.29 -23.82 -7.52
N VAL A 15 -31.95 -22.67 -7.56
CA VAL A 15 -32.14 -21.89 -8.79
C VAL A 15 -30.80 -21.26 -9.14
N PHE A 16 -30.08 -21.88 -10.08
CA PHE A 16 -28.97 -21.24 -10.78
C PHE A 16 -29.54 -20.13 -11.67
N LEU A 17 -29.64 -18.91 -11.12
CA LEU A 17 -29.70 -17.71 -11.93
C LEU A 17 -28.29 -17.45 -12.45
N PHE A 18 -28.01 -18.01 -13.64
CA PHE A 18 -26.93 -17.52 -14.48
C PHE A 18 -27.29 -16.11 -14.94
N LEU A 19 -26.98 -15.11 -14.11
CA LEU A 19 -26.77 -13.76 -14.57
C LEU A 19 -25.43 -13.75 -15.30
N THR A 20 -25.45 -14.15 -16.57
CA THR A 20 -24.40 -13.76 -17.52
C THR A 20 -24.59 -12.28 -17.81
N SER A 21 -24.30 -11.43 -16.82
CA SER A 21 -23.88 -10.07 -17.13
C SER A 21 -22.47 -10.20 -17.66
N THR A 22 -22.35 -10.17 -18.98
CA THR A 22 -21.14 -9.68 -19.64
C THR A 22 -20.91 -8.28 -19.10
N VAL A 23 -20.13 -8.18 -18.02
CA VAL A 23 -19.43 -6.95 -17.69
C VAL A 23 -18.52 -6.73 -18.88
N THR A 24 -18.98 -5.86 -19.77
CA THR A 24 -18.14 -5.26 -20.77
C THR A 24 -17.07 -4.53 -19.98
N ASN A 25 -15.89 -5.14 -19.86
CA ASN A 25 -14.66 -4.42 -19.58
C ASN A 25 -14.46 -3.46 -20.77
N SER A 26 -15.12 -2.31 -20.69
CA SER A 26 -14.73 -1.12 -21.41
C SER A 26 -13.97 -0.22 -20.45
N THR A 27 -12.99 -0.76 -19.75
CA THR A 27 -11.77 0.01 -19.50
C THR A 27 -11.14 0.15 -20.87
N THR A 28 -11.32 1.31 -21.47
CA THR A 28 -10.77 1.68 -22.77
C THR A 28 -9.28 1.39 -22.80
N GLU A 29 -8.84 0.50 -23.69
CA GLU A 29 -7.43 0.25 -24.06
C GLU A 29 -6.68 1.53 -24.52
N GLU A 30 -7.35 2.68 -24.56
CA GLU A 30 -6.75 3.99 -24.84
C GLU A 30 -6.10 4.66 -23.62
N GLU A 31 -6.49 4.35 -22.38
CA GLU A 31 -5.89 5.00 -21.19
C GLU A 31 -4.53 4.42 -20.80
N THR A 32 -4.20 3.20 -21.26
CA THR A 32 -2.90 2.55 -20.98
C THR A 32 -1.78 2.99 -21.93
N LYS A 33 -2.11 3.70 -23.02
CA LYS A 33 -1.13 4.21 -24.00
C LYS A 33 -0.61 5.57 -23.57
N GLY A 34 0.34 5.59 -22.63
CA GLY A 34 1.08 6.83 -22.34
C GLY A 34 1.90 6.83 -21.07
N PHE A 35 1.53 6.00 -20.09
CA PHE A 35 2.17 6.01 -18.78
C PHE A 35 3.34 5.03 -18.69
N SER A 36 4.44 5.52 -18.13
CA SER A 36 5.62 4.75 -17.76
C SER A 36 5.56 4.36 -16.27
N PRO A 37 6.21 3.25 -15.87
CA PRO A 37 6.22 2.84 -14.47
C PRO A 37 6.86 3.91 -13.58
N GLY A 38 6.14 4.35 -12.54
CA GLY A 38 6.51 5.45 -11.67
C GLY A 38 5.99 6.83 -12.11
N ASP A 39 5.24 6.95 -13.19
CA ASP A 39 4.58 8.21 -13.52
C ASP A 39 3.58 8.58 -12.41
N ILE A 40 3.71 9.78 -11.86
CA ILE A 40 2.80 10.29 -10.83
C ILE A 40 1.53 10.79 -11.53
N LEU A 41 0.38 10.26 -11.10
CA LEU A 41 -0.92 10.58 -11.68
C LEU A 41 -1.63 11.69 -10.88
N LYS A 42 -1.43 11.69 -9.56
CA LYS A 42 -2.09 12.63 -8.64
C LYS A 42 -1.28 12.76 -7.35
N VAL A 43 -1.20 13.97 -6.79
CA VAL A 43 -0.83 14.21 -5.39
C VAL A 43 -1.87 15.15 -4.76
N GLU A 44 -2.25 14.87 -3.51
CA GLU A 44 -3.24 15.66 -2.75
C GLU A 44 -2.74 15.83 -1.32
N TYR A 45 -2.67 17.07 -0.84
CA TYR A 45 -2.28 17.37 0.54
C TYR A 45 -3.37 16.94 1.53
N LEU A 46 -2.99 16.23 2.58
CA LEU A 46 -3.91 15.73 3.62
C LEU A 46 -3.77 16.51 4.93
N GLY A 47 -2.57 16.92 5.28
CA GLY A 47 -2.31 17.68 6.50
C GLY A 47 -0.86 17.66 6.93
N VAL A 48 -0.60 18.30 8.07
CA VAL A 48 0.71 18.33 8.74
C VAL A 48 0.52 17.87 10.18
N ASP A 49 1.49 17.15 10.70
CA ASP A 49 1.54 16.79 12.12
C ASP A 49 2.89 17.14 12.73
N PRO A 50 2.90 17.62 13.99
CA PRO A 50 4.14 17.82 14.72
C PRO A 50 4.80 16.47 15.04
N PRO A 51 6.09 16.46 15.39
CA PRO A 51 6.78 15.23 15.77
C PRO A 51 6.10 14.58 16.98
N VAL A 52 5.35 13.50 16.72
CA VAL A 52 4.60 12.75 17.75
C VAL A 52 5.54 11.90 18.61
N VAL A 53 6.70 11.52 18.08
CA VAL A 53 7.73 10.74 18.79
C VAL A 53 8.75 11.72 19.36
N SER A 54 9.05 11.60 20.66
CA SER A 54 9.82 12.55 21.48
C SER A 54 11.28 12.85 21.06
N TYR A 55 11.71 12.38 19.88
CA TYR A 55 13.07 12.53 19.36
C TYR A 55 13.12 13.00 17.89
N GLY A 56 11.98 13.19 17.24
CA GLY A 56 11.91 13.72 15.88
C GLY A 56 12.14 15.24 15.86
N GLU A 57 12.79 15.74 14.81
CA GLU A 57 13.15 17.16 14.67
C GLU A 57 12.23 17.91 13.68
N PHE A 58 11.55 17.18 12.81
CA PHE A 58 10.74 17.76 11.73
C PHE A 58 9.25 17.53 11.99
N ASP A 59 8.43 18.55 11.71
CA ASP A 59 7.01 18.33 11.41
C ASP A 59 6.91 17.51 10.12
N VAL A 60 5.80 16.79 9.93
CA VAL A 60 5.61 15.91 8.77
C VAL A 60 4.36 16.30 8.00
N ALA A 61 4.56 16.69 6.75
CA ALA A 61 3.52 16.87 5.76
C ALA A 61 3.12 15.51 5.19
N VAL A 62 1.82 15.24 5.11
CA VAL A 62 1.27 13.99 4.58
C VAL A 62 0.43 14.28 3.35
N PHE A 63 0.68 13.50 2.31
CA PHE A 63 0.01 13.58 1.03
C PHE A 63 -0.55 12.21 0.64
N TYR A 64 -1.68 12.23 -0.05
CA TYR A 64 -2.14 11.13 -0.85
C TYR A 64 -1.49 11.21 -2.23
N MET A 65 -1.00 10.09 -2.76
CA MET A 65 -0.38 10.04 -4.08
C MET A 65 -0.84 8.81 -4.86
N GLU A 66 -1.13 9.00 -6.15
CA GLU A 66 -1.35 7.92 -7.11
C GLU A 66 -0.22 7.88 -8.13
N TYR A 67 0.27 6.70 -8.46
CA TYR A 67 1.28 6.49 -9.49
C TYR A 67 0.95 5.27 -10.36
N TRP A 68 1.48 5.27 -11.58
CA TRP A 68 1.35 4.17 -12.51
C TRP A 68 2.36 3.06 -12.21
N SER A 69 1.91 1.82 -12.14
CA SER A 69 2.77 0.65 -11.96
C SER A 69 2.66 -0.30 -13.14
N SER A 70 3.78 -0.92 -13.49
CA SER A 70 3.90 -1.98 -14.50
C SER A 70 3.22 -3.30 -14.10
N VAL A 71 2.85 -3.46 -12.83
CA VAL A 71 2.22 -4.66 -12.30
C VAL A 71 0.92 -4.96 -13.05
N GLU A 72 0.62 -6.24 -13.31
CA GLU A 72 -0.55 -6.68 -14.08
C GLU A 72 -0.68 -6.04 -15.47
N GLY A 73 0.44 -5.63 -16.07
CA GLY A 73 0.44 -5.00 -17.40
C GLY A 73 0.11 -3.51 -17.39
N GLY A 74 0.00 -2.89 -16.22
CA GLY A 74 -0.31 -1.47 -16.09
C GLY A 74 -1.51 -1.23 -15.19
N VAL A 75 -1.28 -0.75 -13.97
CA VAL A 75 -2.34 -0.44 -13.00
C VAL A 75 -2.01 0.80 -12.19
N LYS A 76 -3.06 1.48 -11.72
CA LYS A 76 -2.91 2.58 -10.76
C LYS A 76 -2.66 2.05 -9.35
N ILE A 77 -1.62 2.58 -8.72
CA ILE A 77 -1.30 2.32 -7.31
C ILE A 77 -1.44 3.60 -6.51
N ALA A 78 -2.17 3.52 -5.42
CA ALA A 78 -2.30 4.60 -4.46
C ALA A 78 -1.28 4.45 -3.32
N SER A 79 -0.97 5.56 -2.66
CA SER A 79 0.06 5.62 -1.63
C SER A 79 -0.14 6.79 -0.66
N LYS A 80 0.42 6.65 0.54
CA LYS A 80 0.66 7.78 1.45
C LYS A 80 2.11 8.21 1.35
N LEU A 81 2.32 9.48 1.11
CA LEU A 81 3.61 10.13 1.03
C LEU A 81 3.80 11.02 2.26
N PHE A 82 4.95 10.92 2.90
CA PHE A 82 5.32 11.63 4.12
C PHE A 82 6.60 12.41 3.82
N ILE A 83 6.55 13.72 3.96
CA ILE A 83 7.67 14.63 3.65
C ILE A 83 8.00 15.42 4.92
N PRO A 84 9.28 15.48 5.33
CA PRO A 84 9.72 16.41 6.37
C PRO A 84 9.41 17.85 5.97
N VAL A 85 8.89 18.65 6.88
CA VAL A 85 8.67 20.10 6.67
C VAL A 85 10.00 20.84 6.80
N GLY A 86 10.27 21.74 5.86
CA GLY A 86 11.47 22.58 5.80
C GLY A 86 12.40 22.26 4.62
N ASP A 87 13.53 22.97 4.61
CA ASP A 87 14.55 22.88 3.55
C ASP A 87 15.28 21.54 3.53
N ALA A 88 15.54 21.01 2.35
CA ALA A 88 16.33 19.79 2.20
C ALA A 88 17.81 20.02 2.54
N PRO A 89 18.51 19.01 3.08
CA PRO A 89 19.97 19.01 3.12
C PRO A 89 20.56 19.18 1.72
N SER A 90 21.80 19.65 1.62
CA SER A 90 22.46 19.90 0.32
C SER A 90 22.56 18.69 -0.61
N GLU A 91 22.55 17.49 -0.03
CA GLU A 91 22.59 16.23 -0.75
C GLU A 91 21.19 15.64 -1.04
N GLY A 92 20.13 16.30 -0.59
CA GLY A 92 18.74 15.84 -0.62
C GLY A 92 18.35 14.99 0.60
N TRP A 93 17.05 14.77 0.76
CA TRP A 93 16.50 13.87 1.76
C TRP A 93 16.74 12.40 1.37
N PRO A 94 17.21 11.54 2.29
CA PRO A 94 17.06 10.10 2.13
C PRO A 94 15.60 9.74 1.87
N ALA A 95 15.37 8.69 1.07
CA ALA A 95 14.01 8.24 0.78
C ALA A 95 13.78 6.76 1.09
N LYS A 96 12.58 6.46 1.57
CA LYS A 96 12.16 5.13 1.98
C LYS A 96 10.87 4.74 1.29
N VAL A 97 10.86 3.57 0.64
CA VAL A 97 9.61 2.87 0.31
C VAL A 97 9.42 1.79 1.35
N TRP A 98 8.20 1.69 1.88
CA TRP A 98 7.86 0.54 2.72
C TRP A 98 6.50 -0.05 2.40
N LEU A 99 6.46 -1.37 2.44
CA LEU A 99 5.24 -2.13 2.29
C LEU A 99 4.73 -2.49 3.69
N HIS A 100 3.50 -2.08 4.00
CA HIS A 100 2.85 -2.37 5.28
C HIS A 100 2.00 -3.66 5.21
N GLY A 101 1.92 -4.33 6.35
CA GLY A 101 1.23 -5.58 6.67
C GLY A 101 -0.19 -5.76 6.16
N PHE A 102 -0.47 -7.01 5.83
CA PHE A 102 -1.69 -7.60 5.28
C PHE A 102 -2.91 -7.62 6.23
N GLY A 103 -3.12 -6.53 6.98
CA GLY A 103 -4.12 -6.41 8.05
C GLY A 103 -5.56 -6.27 7.56
N GLY A 104 -6.03 -7.06 6.61
CA GLY A 104 -7.43 -7.00 6.18
C GLY A 104 -7.63 -5.91 5.12
N PRO A 105 -7.62 -6.27 3.82
CA PRO A 105 -7.93 -5.33 2.74
C PRO A 105 -9.33 -4.72 2.90
N GLY A 106 -10.26 -5.43 3.57
CA GLY A 106 -11.56 -4.89 3.99
C GLY A 106 -11.48 -3.61 4.81
N TYR A 107 -10.51 -3.48 5.73
CA TYR A 107 -10.33 -2.25 6.50
C TYR A 107 -9.92 -1.08 5.59
N ASP A 108 -8.98 -1.33 4.66
CA ASP A 108 -8.53 -0.32 3.72
C ASP A 108 -9.66 0.07 2.75
N PHE A 109 -10.53 -0.87 2.36
CA PHE A 109 -11.72 -0.56 1.56
C PHE A 109 -12.76 0.26 2.31
N TRP A 110 -13.03 -0.05 3.58
CA TRP A 110 -14.07 0.65 4.35
C TRP A 110 -13.68 2.05 4.78
N HIS A 111 -12.39 2.37 4.82
CA HIS A 111 -11.91 3.68 5.25
C HIS A 111 -11.37 4.50 4.06
N TRP A 112 -11.54 4.04 2.83
CA TRP A 112 -11.15 4.73 1.60
C TRP A 112 -12.23 5.71 1.08
N PRO A 113 -11.91 6.92 0.54
CA PRO A 113 -10.60 7.57 0.51
C PRO A 113 -10.07 7.94 1.86
N PHE A 114 -10.93 8.46 2.73
CA PHE A 114 -10.75 8.67 4.16
C PHE A 114 -12.17 8.85 4.71
N ILE A 115 -12.96 7.77 4.74
CA ILE A 115 -14.36 7.84 5.21
C ILE A 115 -14.32 8.33 6.66
N GLU A 116 -15.00 9.45 6.95
CA GLU A 116 -15.00 10.15 8.25
C GLU A 116 -13.70 10.90 8.63
N GLU A 117 -12.90 11.34 7.63
CA GLU A 117 -11.77 12.29 7.74
C GLU A 117 -10.49 11.81 8.44
N ASP A 118 -10.40 10.58 8.96
CA ASP A 118 -9.17 10.11 9.61
C ASP A 118 -8.13 9.54 8.62
N TRP A 119 -7.43 10.43 7.94
CA TRP A 119 -6.28 10.09 7.10
C TRP A 119 -5.06 9.56 7.87
N ARG A 120 -5.06 9.65 9.21
CA ARG A 120 -4.03 9.12 10.10
C ARG A 120 -4.23 7.64 10.44
N GLY A 121 -5.10 6.95 9.69
CA GLY A 121 -5.29 5.51 9.76
C GLY A 121 -4.05 4.68 9.35
N ARG A 122 -4.26 3.47 8.82
CA ARG A 122 -3.19 2.48 8.59
C ARG A 122 -1.90 3.05 7.95
N GLY A 123 -0.76 2.55 8.45
CA GLY A 123 0.58 2.91 7.97
C GLY A 123 1.12 4.25 8.49
N TYR A 124 0.26 5.12 9.03
CA TYR A 124 0.62 6.48 9.41
C TYR A 124 1.73 6.58 10.47
N SER A 125 1.64 5.80 11.55
CA SER A 125 2.66 5.82 12.62
C SER A 125 4.05 5.39 12.15
N ALA A 126 4.11 4.44 11.21
CA ALA A 126 5.37 4.03 10.61
C ALA A 126 5.93 5.12 9.70
N GLY A 127 5.09 5.75 8.87
CA GLY A 127 5.52 6.83 7.97
C GLY A 127 6.05 8.06 8.70
N THR A 128 5.28 8.55 9.66
CA THR A 128 5.66 9.71 10.48
C THR A 128 6.92 9.44 11.31
N ALA A 129 7.12 8.22 11.82
CA ALA A 129 8.32 7.89 12.59
C ALA A 129 9.62 8.10 11.80
N PHE A 130 9.66 7.82 10.50
CA PHE A 130 10.85 8.06 9.67
C PHE A 130 10.91 9.51 9.18
N ALA A 131 9.79 10.07 8.75
CA ALA A 131 9.76 11.43 8.21
C ALA A 131 10.09 12.49 9.27
N ASN A 132 9.71 12.28 10.54
CA ASN A 132 10.10 13.16 11.66
C ASN A 132 11.64 13.19 11.89
N HIS A 133 12.41 12.28 11.28
CA HIS A 133 13.87 12.22 11.32
C HIS A 133 14.54 12.59 9.99
N GLY A 134 13.82 13.28 9.09
CA GLY A 134 14.39 13.76 7.83
C GLY A 134 14.49 12.66 6.75
N ILE A 135 13.45 11.84 6.61
CA ILE A 135 13.40 10.80 5.56
C ILE A 135 12.06 10.90 4.82
N ILE A 136 12.10 11.21 3.53
CA ILE A 136 10.91 11.15 2.69
C ILE A 136 10.44 9.69 2.62
N SER A 137 9.21 9.43 3.02
CA SER A 137 8.71 8.06 3.17
C SER A 137 7.46 7.87 2.31
N LEU A 138 7.43 6.80 1.52
CA LEU A 138 6.30 6.42 0.67
C LEU A 138 5.77 5.03 1.04
N CYS A 139 4.47 4.96 1.35
CA CYS A 139 3.75 3.72 1.61
C CYS A 139 2.72 3.47 0.53
N PRO A 140 3.02 2.66 -0.48
CA PRO A 140 1.99 2.20 -1.39
C PRO A 140 1.03 1.26 -0.67
N TRP A 141 -0.27 1.45 -0.91
CA TRP A 141 -1.19 0.34 -0.82
C TRP A 141 -0.84 -0.60 -1.97
N VAL A 142 -0.27 -1.76 -1.67
CA VAL A 142 0.15 -2.68 -2.73
C VAL A 142 -1.03 -3.12 -3.60
N THR A 143 -0.72 -3.66 -4.78
CA THR A 143 -1.68 -4.10 -5.79
C THR A 143 -2.91 -4.80 -5.19
N GLY A 144 -4.08 -4.23 -5.48
CA GLY A 144 -5.39 -4.71 -5.03
C GLY A 144 -5.78 -4.46 -3.57
N ALA A 145 -4.94 -3.75 -2.80
CA ALA A 145 -5.29 -3.28 -1.45
C ALA A 145 -5.85 -1.85 -1.51
N GLY A 146 -6.88 -1.58 -0.71
CA GLY A 146 -7.49 -0.25 -0.59
C GLY A 146 -7.82 0.38 -1.95
N PRO A 147 -7.16 1.46 -2.38
CA PRO A 147 -7.51 2.17 -3.60
C PRO A 147 -6.82 1.60 -4.84
N SER A 148 -5.82 0.74 -4.62
CA SER A 148 -4.92 0.29 -5.66
C SER A 148 -5.57 -0.78 -6.51
N GLU A 149 -5.33 -0.67 -7.80
CA GLU A 149 -5.81 -1.61 -8.79
C GLU A 149 -4.92 -2.87 -8.84
N PRO A 150 -5.45 -4.01 -9.35
CA PRO A 150 -6.86 -4.26 -9.59
C PRO A 150 -7.60 -4.43 -8.26
N PHE A 151 -8.72 -3.73 -8.11
CA PHE A 151 -9.49 -3.63 -6.88
C PHE A 151 -9.82 -5.00 -6.27
N ALA A 152 -9.64 -5.15 -4.95
CA ALA A 152 -9.97 -6.36 -4.19
C ALA A 152 -9.26 -7.65 -4.63
N THR A 153 -8.09 -7.54 -5.27
CA THR A 153 -7.26 -8.71 -5.66
C THR A 153 -6.02 -8.90 -4.77
N TYR A 154 -5.97 -8.20 -3.64
CA TYR A 154 -4.82 -8.21 -2.75
C TYR A 154 -4.42 -9.62 -2.27
N SER A 155 -3.12 -9.91 -2.31
CA SER A 155 -2.57 -11.11 -1.69
C SER A 155 -1.17 -10.88 -1.11
N PRO A 156 -0.90 -11.33 0.14
CA PRO A 156 0.44 -11.36 0.69
C PRO A 156 1.47 -12.16 -0.07
N LEU A 157 1.00 -13.21 -0.73
CA LEU A 157 1.85 -14.19 -1.35
C LEU A 157 2.16 -13.83 -2.81
N SER A 158 1.58 -12.74 -3.32
CA SER A 158 1.90 -12.19 -4.64
C SER A 158 3.22 -11.40 -4.58
N LEU A 159 4.32 -12.11 -4.31
CA LEU A 159 5.64 -11.52 -4.13
C LEU A 159 6.07 -10.68 -5.33
N GLU A 160 5.79 -11.16 -6.54
CA GLU A 160 6.07 -10.46 -7.80
C GLU A 160 5.33 -9.13 -7.91
N ARG A 161 4.00 -9.15 -7.71
CA ARG A 161 3.17 -7.93 -7.72
C ARG A 161 3.65 -6.92 -6.68
N ASN A 162 3.88 -7.38 -5.45
CA ASN A 162 4.26 -6.52 -4.33
C ASN A 162 5.66 -5.93 -4.53
N SER A 163 6.59 -6.71 -5.10
CA SER A 163 7.94 -6.25 -5.44
C SER A 163 7.92 -5.23 -6.59
N GLY A 164 7.20 -5.52 -7.68
CA GLY A 164 7.04 -4.60 -8.81
C GLY A 164 6.42 -3.28 -8.38
N CYS A 165 5.38 -3.33 -7.55
CA CYS A 165 4.77 -2.16 -6.93
C CYS A 165 5.79 -1.31 -6.15
N ALA A 166 6.69 -1.94 -5.39
CA ALA A 166 7.73 -1.23 -4.65
C ALA A 166 8.80 -0.60 -5.55
N TYR A 167 9.25 -1.29 -6.60
CA TYR A 167 10.19 -0.71 -7.57
C TYR A 167 9.59 0.49 -8.29
N ASP A 168 8.33 0.40 -8.70
CA ASP A 168 7.63 1.50 -9.35
C ASP A 168 7.37 2.67 -8.38
N ALA A 169 7.18 2.40 -7.08
CA ALA A 169 7.17 3.44 -6.04
C ALA A 169 8.50 4.20 -5.95
N PHE A 170 9.66 3.52 -6.06
CA PHE A 170 10.95 4.21 -6.13
C PHE A 170 11.10 5.05 -7.40
N ARG A 171 10.54 4.60 -8.53
CA ARG A 171 10.50 5.40 -9.76
C ARG A 171 9.60 6.61 -9.60
N ALA A 172 8.47 6.47 -8.91
CA ALA A 172 7.62 7.60 -8.54
C ALA A 172 8.34 8.62 -7.67
N LEU A 173 9.11 8.18 -6.67
CA LEU A 173 9.97 9.07 -5.89
C LEU A 173 10.95 9.86 -6.78
N LYS A 174 11.56 9.24 -7.81
CA LYS A 174 12.43 9.98 -8.74
C LYS A 174 11.70 11.08 -9.52
N ASN A 175 10.42 10.87 -9.83
CA ASN A 175 9.60 11.83 -10.54
C ASN A 175 9.00 12.92 -9.63
N LEU A 176 9.06 12.72 -8.30
CA LEU A 176 8.41 13.56 -7.31
C LEU A 176 8.90 15.03 -7.31
N PRO A 177 10.22 15.33 -7.36
CA PRO A 177 10.69 16.72 -7.40
C PRO A 177 10.10 17.50 -8.59
N LYS A 178 10.15 16.89 -9.77
CA LYS A 178 9.60 17.47 -11.00
C LYS A 178 8.09 17.68 -10.91
N TYR A 179 7.37 16.71 -10.33
CA TYR A 179 5.92 16.85 -10.14
C TYR A 179 5.59 18.05 -9.25
N PHE A 180 6.29 18.25 -8.13
CA PHE A 180 6.08 19.41 -7.25
C PHE A 180 6.49 20.73 -7.91
N GLU A 181 7.49 20.74 -8.79
CA GLU A 181 7.84 21.92 -9.58
C GLU A 181 6.73 22.32 -10.58
N GLU A 182 6.12 21.32 -11.24
CA GLU A 182 5.04 21.50 -12.22
C GLU A 182 3.68 21.79 -11.56
N HIS A 183 3.48 21.33 -10.31
CA HIS A 183 2.23 21.40 -9.54
C HIS A 183 2.42 22.08 -8.17
N LYS A 184 2.88 23.34 -8.19
CA LYS A 184 3.20 24.09 -6.96
C LYS A 184 2.00 24.23 -6.02
N GLU A 185 0.78 24.19 -6.55
CA GLU A 185 -0.48 24.25 -5.80
C GLU A 185 -0.61 23.13 -4.75
N VAL A 186 0.04 21.98 -4.98
CA VAL A 186 -0.01 20.82 -4.07
C VAL A 186 0.62 21.14 -2.71
N ALA A 187 1.65 22.00 -2.69
CA ALA A 187 2.41 22.36 -1.50
C ALA A 187 2.12 23.79 -1.01
N GLU A 188 1.16 24.53 -1.58
CA GLU A 188 0.91 25.94 -1.22
C GLU A 188 0.66 26.17 0.28
N ASN A 189 0.14 25.17 0.98
CA ASN A 189 -0.21 25.24 2.39
C ASN A 189 0.86 24.66 3.34
N VAL A 190 2.01 24.21 2.83
CA VAL A 190 3.05 23.58 3.64
C VAL A 190 4.44 23.78 3.05
N ASP A 191 5.40 24.14 3.89
CA ASP A 191 6.78 24.37 3.49
C ASP A 191 7.52 23.03 3.36
N VAL A 192 7.55 22.47 2.15
CA VAL A 192 8.25 21.22 1.87
C VAL A 192 9.22 21.41 0.71
N ASP A 193 10.46 20.97 0.91
CA ASP A 193 11.46 20.89 -0.14
C ASP A 193 11.64 19.43 -0.59
N VAL A 194 11.34 19.17 -1.86
CA VAL A 194 11.33 17.82 -2.44
C VAL A 194 12.60 17.60 -3.25
N GLU A 195 13.72 17.51 -2.56
CA GLU A 195 14.99 17.04 -3.12
C GLU A 195 15.33 15.67 -2.55
N ILE A 196 15.56 14.67 -3.40
CA ILE A 196 15.80 13.29 -2.97
C ILE A 196 17.25 12.88 -3.21
N ASP A 197 17.86 12.33 -2.17
CA ASP A 197 19.14 11.64 -2.26
C ASP A 197 18.94 10.20 -2.79
N TYR A 198 19.21 10.02 -4.08
CA TYR A 198 19.09 8.72 -4.75
C TYR A 198 20.20 7.71 -4.41
N ASP A 199 21.23 8.10 -3.65
CA ASP A 199 22.26 7.18 -3.12
C ASP A 199 21.87 6.61 -1.75
N ARG A 200 20.86 7.19 -1.07
CA ARG A 200 20.32 6.73 0.22
C ARG A 200 18.86 6.26 0.13
N LEU A 201 18.57 5.37 -0.82
CA LEU A 201 17.25 4.72 -0.93
C LEU A 201 17.12 3.49 -0.03
N ILE A 202 16.03 3.43 0.74
CA ILE A 202 15.75 2.38 1.72
C ILE A 202 14.47 1.63 1.32
N MET A 203 14.58 0.32 1.13
CA MET A 203 13.40 -0.54 1.01
C MET A 203 13.16 -1.22 2.35
N SER A 204 11.91 -1.23 2.79
CA SER A 204 11.57 -1.94 4.01
C SER A 204 10.18 -2.56 3.98
N THR A 205 9.97 -3.41 4.96
CA THR A 205 8.76 -4.20 5.09
C THR A 205 8.30 -4.15 6.54
N ASN A 206 7.07 -3.74 6.81
CA ASN A 206 6.49 -3.70 8.15
C ASN A 206 5.27 -4.62 8.20
N CYS A 207 5.15 -5.51 9.19
CA CYS A 207 4.03 -6.46 9.32
C CYS A 207 3.80 -7.38 8.09
N ILE A 208 4.71 -7.39 7.11
CA ILE A 208 4.74 -8.32 5.97
C ILE A 208 5.89 -9.32 6.11
N SER A 209 5.79 -10.42 5.38
CA SER A 209 6.75 -11.52 5.47
C SER A 209 8.07 -11.17 4.77
N SER A 210 9.19 -11.48 5.42
CA SER A 210 10.56 -11.47 4.86
C SER A 210 10.67 -12.00 3.42
N PRO A 211 9.85 -12.99 2.96
CA PRO A 211 9.77 -13.38 1.55
C PRO A 211 9.61 -12.25 0.53
N THR A 212 8.82 -11.21 0.77
CA THR A 212 8.68 -10.09 -0.19
C THR A 212 9.98 -9.31 -0.31
N LEU A 213 10.66 -9.07 0.82
CA LEU A 213 11.96 -8.39 0.83
C LEU A 213 13.06 -9.24 0.16
N ILE A 214 13.04 -10.56 0.37
CA ILE A 214 13.95 -11.50 -0.29
C ILE A 214 13.70 -11.52 -1.80
N TYR A 215 12.44 -11.60 -2.23
CA TYR A 215 12.08 -11.58 -3.64
C TYR A 215 12.46 -10.25 -4.29
N PHE A 216 12.17 -9.13 -3.63
CA PHE A 216 12.61 -7.80 -4.06
C PHE A 216 14.13 -7.74 -4.25
N ALA A 217 14.90 -8.24 -3.27
CA ALA A 217 16.36 -8.29 -3.35
C ALA A 217 16.86 -9.12 -4.54
N SER A 218 16.17 -10.20 -4.90
CA SER A 218 16.54 -11.04 -6.04
C SER A 218 16.40 -10.34 -7.40
N GLN A 219 15.65 -9.24 -7.47
CA GLN A 219 15.38 -8.48 -8.70
C GLN A 219 16.24 -7.21 -8.84
N LEU A 220 17.19 -6.97 -7.93
CA LEU A 220 18.02 -5.75 -7.95
C LEU A 220 18.81 -5.59 -9.26
N ASP A 221 19.30 -6.69 -9.84
CA ASP A 221 20.07 -6.66 -11.09
C ASP A 221 19.21 -6.33 -12.33
N GLU A 222 17.91 -6.63 -12.28
CA GLU A 222 16.94 -6.33 -13.33
C GLU A 222 16.42 -4.89 -13.21
N ASN A 223 16.49 -4.30 -12.02
CA ASN A 223 15.99 -2.96 -11.68
C ASN A 223 17.13 -1.98 -11.34
N LYS A 224 18.22 -2.01 -12.12
CA LYS A 224 19.43 -1.20 -11.90
C LYS A 224 19.21 0.31 -11.93
N ASP A 225 18.10 0.76 -12.50
CA ASP A 225 17.72 2.16 -12.42
C ASP A 225 17.47 2.57 -10.97
N VAL A 226 16.98 1.69 -10.11
CA VAL A 226 16.73 1.94 -8.68
C VAL A 226 17.92 1.45 -7.84
N LYS A 227 18.68 2.37 -7.25
CA LYS A 227 19.85 2.05 -6.42
C LYS A 227 19.48 1.92 -4.94
N ILE A 228 19.12 0.71 -4.52
CA ILE A 228 18.78 0.43 -3.12
C ILE A 228 20.04 0.33 -2.26
N ARG A 229 20.11 1.16 -1.21
CA ARG A 229 21.24 1.19 -0.27
C ARG A 229 21.04 0.24 0.91
N CYS A 230 19.81 0.13 1.40
CA CYS A 230 19.49 -0.65 2.58
C CYS A 230 18.17 -1.40 2.42
N LEU A 231 18.16 -2.67 2.85
CA LEU A 231 16.97 -3.50 2.99
C LEU A 231 16.69 -3.70 4.48
N VAL A 232 15.49 -3.32 4.94
CA VAL A 232 15.12 -3.42 6.35
C VAL A 232 13.88 -4.26 6.53
N ALA A 233 13.99 -5.36 7.27
CA ALA A 233 12.84 -6.11 7.76
C ALA A 233 12.38 -5.51 9.09
N ASP A 234 11.53 -4.48 9.04
CA ASP A 234 11.00 -3.82 10.24
C ASP A 234 10.08 -4.80 10.99
N THR A 235 10.33 -4.92 12.29
CA THR A 235 9.59 -5.67 13.33
C THR A 235 8.59 -6.70 12.80
N PHE A 236 8.95 -7.99 12.89
CA PHE A 236 8.02 -9.10 12.69
C PHE A 236 7.00 -9.13 13.85
N LEU A 237 6.00 -8.26 13.79
CA LEU A 237 4.70 -8.52 14.38
C LEU A 237 3.94 -9.27 13.29
N PRO A 238 3.97 -10.62 13.26
CA PRO A 238 3.20 -11.36 12.27
C PRO A 238 1.77 -10.85 12.39
N SER A 239 1.18 -10.44 11.25
CA SER A 239 -0.19 -9.95 11.27
C SER A 239 -1.04 -10.95 12.03
N VAL A 240 -1.98 -10.45 12.84
CA VAL A 240 -2.90 -11.31 13.58
C VAL A 240 -3.55 -12.35 12.65
N ALA A 241 -3.73 -12.03 11.36
CA ALA A 241 -4.18 -12.97 10.32
C ALA A 241 -3.20 -14.12 10.04
N TYR A 242 -1.88 -13.88 10.00
CA TYR A 242 -0.87 -14.92 9.79
C TYR A 242 -0.73 -15.84 11.01
N LEU A 243 -0.78 -15.28 12.23
CA LEU A 243 -0.81 -16.05 13.48
C LEU A 243 -2.07 -16.92 13.61
N SER A 244 -3.22 -16.39 13.20
CA SER A 244 -4.52 -17.07 13.30
C SER A 244 -4.66 -18.29 12.35
N HIS A 245 -3.90 -18.33 11.26
CA HIS A 245 -3.91 -19.47 10.33
C HIS A 245 -2.82 -20.51 10.60
N TYR A 246 -1.66 -20.10 11.14
CA TYR A 246 -0.51 -21.01 11.28
C TYR A 246 -0.22 -21.48 12.70
N ILE A 247 -0.59 -20.73 13.74
CA ILE A 247 -0.17 -21.04 15.13
C ILE A 247 -1.33 -21.54 16.00
N VAL A 248 -2.58 -21.35 15.57
CA VAL A 248 -3.75 -21.73 16.37
C VAL A 248 -4.76 -22.52 15.51
N PRO A 249 -4.66 -23.86 15.44
CA PRO A 249 -5.74 -24.69 14.87
C PRO A 249 -7.11 -24.45 15.55
N TYR A 250 -7.10 -23.93 16.78
CA TYR A 250 -8.28 -23.62 17.59
C TYR A 250 -8.97 -22.28 17.26
N SER A 251 -8.35 -21.34 16.54
CA SER A 251 -9.06 -20.10 16.14
C SER A 251 -10.07 -20.32 15.01
N LEU A 252 -10.07 -21.51 14.41
CA LEU A 252 -11.13 -22.00 13.51
C LEU A 252 -12.36 -22.53 14.25
N GLU A 253 -12.39 -22.53 15.60
CA GLU A 253 -13.60 -22.75 16.39
C GLU A 253 -14.43 -21.47 16.59
N CYS A 254 -14.25 -20.46 15.74
CA CYS A 254 -15.24 -19.39 15.64
C CYS A 254 -16.53 -19.98 15.07
N ASN A 255 -17.61 -19.97 15.88
CA ASN A 255 -18.95 -20.33 15.44
C ASN A 255 -19.25 -19.75 14.06
N GLY A 256 -19.70 -20.60 13.13
CA GLY A 256 -19.91 -20.30 11.71
C GLY A 256 -20.92 -19.19 11.38
N LEU A 257 -21.35 -18.40 12.36
CA LEU A 257 -22.17 -17.20 12.20
C LEU A 257 -21.36 -15.90 12.05
N THR A 258 -20.03 -15.94 12.25
CA THR A 258 -19.15 -14.75 12.18
C THR A 258 -18.20 -14.74 10.99
N ALA A 259 -18.35 -15.70 10.08
CA ALA A 259 -17.58 -15.79 8.82
C ALA A 259 -18.44 -15.56 7.56
N SER A 260 -19.71 -15.16 7.73
CA SER A 260 -20.54 -14.68 6.63
C SER A 260 -20.88 -13.20 6.82
N ALA A 261 -20.01 -12.34 6.32
CA ALA A 261 -20.41 -11.05 5.80
C ALA A 261 -19.87 -10.99 4.37
N SER A 262 -20.77 -11.38 3.48
CA SER A 262 -20.81 -11.13 2.03
C SER A 262 -20.55 -9.66 1.68
#